data_AF-A0A5C5XEZ0-F1
#
_entry.id   AF-A0A5C5XEZ0-F1
#
_cell.length_a   1.000
_cell.length_b   1.000
_cell.length_c   1.000
_cell.angle_alpha   90.00
_cell.angle_beta   90.00
_cell.angle_gamma   90.00
#
_symmetry.space_group_name_H-M   'P 1'
#
loop_
_entity.id
_entity.type
_entity.pdbx_description
1 polymer ?
#
loop_
_entity_poly.entity_id
_entity_poly.type
_entity_poly.pdbx_seq_one_letter_code
_entity_poly.pdbx_strand_id
1 'polypeptide(L)' 'MNCIAFDLHKQSITLCIVNQNRTALARKRILSSDPIGILALLEQWKKPEMVVEATASYE' A
#
# COMPACT_ATOMS: atom_id res chain seq x y z
N MET A 1 -6.54 -4.97 14.27
CA MET A 1 -5.38 -5.17 13.38
C MET A 1 -5.65 -4.37 12.11
N ASN A 2 -4.70 -3.57 11.63
CA ASN A 2 -4.90 -2.77 10.41
C ASN A 2 -4.24 -3.50 9.23
N CYS A 3 -4.93 -3.50 8.09
CA CYS A 3 -4.43 -4.07 6.86
C CYS A 3 -4.07 -2.95 5.89
N ILE A 4 -2.93 -3.08 5.20
CA ILE A 4 -2.53 -2.19 4.11
C ILE A 4 -2.68 -2.97 2.81
N ALA A 5 -3.61 -2.52 1.97
CA ALA A 5 -3.78 -3.04 0.63
C ALA A 5 -2.95 -2.21 -0.36
N PHE A 6 -2.24 -2.89 -1.26
CA PHE A 6 -1.44 -2.29 -2.32
C PHE A 6 -2.02 -2.67 -3.68
N ASP A 7 -2.25 -1.65 -4.49
CA ASP A 7 -2.61 -1.72 -5.90
C ASP A 7 -1.42 -1.16 -6.70
N LEU A 8 -0.81 -2.04 -7.48
CA LEU A 8 0.44 -1.78 -8.19
C LEU A 8 0.14 -1.37 -9.63
N HIS A 9 0.63 -0.20 -10.03
CA HIS A 9 0.66 0.23 -11.43
C HIS A 9 2.10 0.56 -11.86
N LYS A 10 2.36 0.56 -13.17
CA LYS A 10 3.70 0.77 -13.73
C LYS A 10 4.48 1.94 -13.12
N GLN A 11 3.82 3.09 -12.93
CA GLN A 11 4.46 4.33 -12.44
C GLN A 11 4.06 4.73 -11.03
N SER A 12 3.05 4.06 -10.45
CA SER A 12 2.50 4.48 -9.17
C SER A 12 1.97 3.31 -8.38
N ILE A 13 2.07 3.41 -7.07
CA ILE A 13 1.47 2.50 -6.12
C ILE A 13 0.33 3.25 -5.45
N THR A 14 -0.87 2.68 -5.51
CA THR A 14 -1.98 3.13 -4.68
C THR A 14 -2.02 2.24 -3.46
N LEU A 15 -2.15 2.84 -2.28
CA LEU A 15 -2.28 2.10 -1.04
C LEU A 15 -3.48 2.58 -0.23
N CYS A 16 -4.12 1.63 0.43
CA CYS A 16 -5.31 1.84 1.23
C CYS A 16 -5.14 1.13 2.58
N ILE A 17 -5.28 1.87 3.67
CA ILE A 17 -5.32 1.28 5.01
C ILE A 17 -6.77 1.04 5.39
N VAL A 18 -7.07 -0.19 5.77
CA VAL A 18 -8.38 -0.58 6.26
C VAL A 18 -8.30 -1.11 7.69
N ASN A 19 -9.32 -0.81 8.48
CA ASN A 19 -9.49 -1.42 9.80
C ASN A 19 -10.14 -2.82 9.68
N GLN A 20 -10.29 -3.50 10.81
CA GLN A 20 -10.93 -4.81 10.91
C GLN A 20 -12.38 -4.87 10.41
N ASN A 21 -13.08 -3.73 10.35
CA ASN A 21 -14.44 -3.62 9.82
C ASN A 21 -14.46 -3.30 8.31
N ARG A 22 -13.32 -3.45 7.63
CA ARG A 22 -13.11 -3.10 6.21
C ARG A 22 -13.40 -1.63 5.89
N THR A 23 -13.32 -0.75 6.89
CA THR A 23 -13.44 0.70 6.70
C THR A 23 -12.10 1.30 6.32
N ALA A 24 -12.07 2.09 5.24
CA ALA A 24 -10.87 2.81 4.85
C ALA A 24 -10.53 3.92 5.88
N LEU A 25 -9.33 3.85 6.45
CA LEU A 25 -8.79 4.84 7.37
C LEU A 25 -7.97 5.90 6.63
N ALA A 26 -7.22 5.49 5.61
CA ALA A 26 -6.39 6.37 4.82
C ALA A 26 -6.13 5.78 3.43
N ARG A 27 -5.91 6.66 2.45
CA ARG A 27 -5.52 6.31 1.08
C ARG A 27 -4.41 7.25 0.64
N LYS A 28 -3.39 6.72 -0.03
CA LYS A 28 -2.34 7.54 -0.66
C LYS A 28 -1.94 6.92 -2.00
N ARG A 29 -1.54 7.78 -2.93
CA ARG A 29 -0.87 7.38 -4.16
C ARG A 29 0.54 7.91 -4.12
N ILE A 30 1.50 7.07 -4.47
CA ILE A 30 2.93 7.39 -4.50
C ILE A 30 3.53 6.90 -5.80
N LEU A 31 4.61 7.52 -6.25
CA LEU A 31 5.33 7.05 -7.44
C LEU A 31 6.07 5.76 -7.09
N SER A 32 6.07 4.79 -8.01
CA SER A 32 6.84 3.55 -7.83
C SER A 32 8.35 3.81 -7.74
N SER A 33 8.81 4.95 -8.28
CA SER A 33 10.20 5.41 -8.22
C SER A 33 10.58 6.14 -6.93
N ASP A 34 9.69 6.24 -5.94
CA ASP A 34 9.94 6.92 -4.66
C ASP A 34 10.01 5.91 -3.48
N PRO A 35 11.10 5.13 -3.35
CA PRO A 35 11.26 4.16 -2.28
C PRO A 35 11.30 4.80 -0.89
N ILE A 36 11.78 6.06 -0.79
CA ILE A 36 11.84 6.80 0.49
C ILE A 36 10.43 7.13 0.96
N GLY A 37 9.57 7.64 0.08
CA GLY A 37 8.18 7.93 0.39
C GLY A 37 7.35 6.68 0.71
N ILE A 38 7.67 5.53 0.09
CA ILE A 38 7.09 4.22 0.43
C ILE A 38 7.45 3.85 1.87
N LEU A 39 8.75 3.81 2.20
CA LEU A 39 9.22 3.39 3.53
C LEU A 39 8.68 4.31 4.65
N ALA A 40 8.77 5.63 4.47
CA ALA A 40 8.27 6.60 5.44
C ALA A 40 6.77 6.45 5.72
N LEU A 41 5.99 5.97 4.75
CA LEU A 41 4.58 5.65 4.97
C LEU A 41 4.41 4.36 5.76
N LEU A 42 5.14 3.31 5.42
CA LEU A 42 5.04 2.01 6.11
C LEU A 42 5.45 2.09 7.57
N GLU A 43 6.47 2.90 7.90
CA GLU A 43 6.94 3.12 9.27
C GLU A 43 5.89 3.75 10.20
N GLN A 44 4.91 4.48 9.65
CA GLN A 44 3.81 5.05 10.45
C GLN A 44 2.85 3.98 10.99
N TRP A 45 2.84 2.80 10.37
CA TRP A 45 1.94 1.70 10.73
C TRP A 45 2.72 0.65 11.52
N LYS A 46 2.38 0.48 12.81
CA LYS A 46 3.01 -0.55 13.64
C LYS A 46 2.52 -1.94 13.23
N LYS A 47 3.41 -2.74 12.61
CA LYS A 47 3.18 -4.15 12.24
C LYS A 47 1.87 -4.38 11.45
N PRO A 48 1.70 -3.75 10.28
CA PRO A 48 0.51 -3.96 9.48
C PRO A 48 0.51 -5.36 8.87
N GLU A 49 -0.68 -5.93 8.73
CA GLU A 49 -0.89 -6.99 7.75
C GLU A 49 -0.86 -6.33 6.36
N MET A 50 -0.16 -6.93 5.41
CA MET A 50 0.00 -6.37 4.07
C MET A 50 -0.58 -7.31 3.04
N VAL A 51 -1.43 -6.77 2.17
CA VAL A 51 -2.06 -7.49 1.07
C VAL A 51 -1.68 -6.78 -0.22
N VAL A 52 -1.05 -7.51 -1.14
CA VAL A 52 -0.58 -6.97 -2.42
C VAL A 52 -1.30 -7.72 -3.53
N GLU A 53 -1.82 -6.99 -4.51
CA GLU A 53 -2.39 -7.62 -5.70
C GLU A 53 -1.29 -8.41 -6.46
N ALA A 54 -1.62 -9.61 -6.90
CA ALA A 54 -0.74 -10.38 -7.76
C ALA A 54 -0.59 -9.68 -9.12
N THR A 55 0.58 -9.11 -9.39
CA THR A 55 0.86 -8.52 -10.70
C THR A 55 1.21 -9.63 -11.67
N ALA A 56 0.48 -9.72 -12.79
CA ALA A 56 0.95 -10.47 -13.94
C ALA A 56 2.20 -9.76 -14.51
N SER A 57 3.33 -10.45 -14.53
CA SER A 57 4.53 -9.97 -15.22
C SER A 57 4.21 -9.87 -16.71
N TYR A 58 4.03 -8.66 -17.23
CA TYR A 58 4.05 -8.43 -18.67
C TYR A 58 5.51 -8.20 -19.05
N GLU A 59 6.13 -9.23 -19.65
CA GLU A 59 7.44 -9.12 -20.31
C GLU A 59 7.42 -8.06 -21.42
#